data_AF-A0A2P5A8K1-F1
#
_entry.id   AF-A0A2P5A8K1-F1
#
_cell.length_a   1.000
_cell.length_b   1.000
_cell.length_c   1.000
_cell.angle_alpha   90.00
_cell.angle_beta   90.00
_cell.angle_gamma   90.00
#
_symmetry.space_group_name_H-M   'P 1'
#
loop_
_entity.id
_entity.type
_entity.pdbx_description
1 polymer ?
#
loop_
_entity_poly.entity_id
_entity_poly.type
_entity_poly.pdbx_seq_one_letter_code
_entity_poly.pdbx_strand_id
1 'polypeptide(L)'
;MAISTRFTILLILISTTLCSAEIRSLKIRDDERPIIMLDDFGFTNRGRLELNISWISLSFRNNPLLDLSNNVGFFLYAHNSSRHTLKSEAATYCPPELRRDKGKDKIHKGLLLSPNLSNNTLVYHNETDPGHRVLIFVNCIEGMNVSMDIQWAMYNVLDGGNVRDYLPVGLSVLPR
;
A
#
# COMPACT_ATOMS: atom_id res chain seq x y z
N MET A 1 -16.48 41.76 -23.79
CA MET A 1 -15.28 41.05 -24.27
C MET A 1 -15.68 39.59 -24.48
N ALA A 2 -15.84 39.15 -25.74
CA ALA A 2 -16.20 37.77 -26.03
C ALA A 2 -14.94 36.91 -25.94
N ILE A 3 -14.83 36.10 -24.89
CA ILE A 3 -13.76 35.11 -24.76
C ILE A 3 -14.03 34.05 -25.85
N SER A 4 -13.13 33.98 -26.83
CA SER A 4 -13.21 33.02 -27.93
C SER A 4 -13.31 31.60 -27.38
N THR A 5 -14.27 30.81 -27.87
CA THR A 5 -14.48 29.41 -27.45
C THR A 5 -13.22 28.56 -27.58
N ARG A 6 -12.34 28.86 -28.54
CA ARG A 6 -11.03 28.21 -28.69
C ARG A 6 -10.08 28.52 -27.54
N PHE A 7 -10.14 29.74 -26.99
CA PHE A 7 -9.34 30.17 -25.85
C PHE A 7 -9.80 29.48 -24.56
N THR A 8 -11.12 29.33 -24.38
CA THR A 8 -11.69 28.59 -23.23
C THR A 8 -11.31 27.11 -23.26
N ILE A 9 -11.36 26.45 -24.42
CA ILE A 9 -10.95 25.05 -24.59
C ILE A 9 -9.46 24.86 -24.26
N LEU A 10 -8.61 25.78 -24.72
CA LEU A 10 -7.18 25.75 -24.43
C LEU A 10 -6.90 25.89 -22.92
N LEU A 11 -7.60 26.79 -22.23
CA LEU A 11 -7.50 26.98 -20.78
C LEU A 11 -7.92 25.73 -20.00
N ILE A 12 -8.98 25.04 -20.43
CA ILE A 12 -9.43 23.79 -19.82
C ILE A 12 -8.38 22.69 -20.00
N LEU A 13 -7.82 22.52 -21.20
CA LEU A 13 -6.77 21.54 -21.47
C LEU A 13 -5.53 21.76 -20.60
N ILE A 14 -5.06 23.01 -20.45
CA ILE A 14 -3.90 23.36 -19.61
C ILE A 14 -4.20 23.10 -18.12
N SER A 15 -5.44 23.29 -17.68
CA SER A 15 -5.80 23.08 -16.27
C SER A 15 -5.79 21.60 -15.86
N THR A 16 -6.06 20.66 -16.78
CA THR A 16 -6.11 19.23 -16.47
C THR A 16 -4.74 18.59 -16.17
N THR A 17 -3.63 19.23 -16.56
CA THR A 17 -2.28 18.70 -16.32
C THR A 17 -1.73 19.01 -14.93
N LEU A 18 -2.44 19.79 -14.11
CA LEU A 18 -1.92 20.33 -12.84
C LEU A 18 -2.23 19.45 -11.61
N CYS A 19 -2.97 18.35 -11.76
CA CYS A 19 -3.33 17.50 -10.62
C CYS A 19 -2.71 16.11 -10.80
N SER A 20 -1.48 15.93 -10.34
CA SER A 20 -0.86 14.60 -10.24
C SER A 20 -1.29 13.94 -8.93
N ALA A 21 -2.45 13.30 -8.94
CA ALA A 21 -2.80 12.32 -7.93
C ALA A 21 -2.27 10.96 -8.40
N GLU A 22 -1.21 10.45 -7.76
CA GLU A 22 -0.67 9.14 -8.12
C GLU A 22 -1.47 8.05 -7.36
N ILE A 23 -2.53 7.58 -8.00
CA ILE A 23 -3.30 6.41 -7.59
C ILE A 23 -2.87 5.24 -8.46
N ARG A 24 -2.34 4.20 -7.84
CA ARG A 24 -1.84 3.01 -8.55
C ARG A 24 -2.81 1.85 -8.42
N SER A 25 -2.70 0.91 -9.34
CA SER A 25 -3.54 -0.28 -9.34
C SER A 25 -2.78 -1.52 -9.82
N LEU A 26 -3.12 -2.67 -9.27
CA LEU A 26 -2.57 -3.97 -9.64
C LEU A 26 -3.69 -5.01 -9.62
N LYS A 27 -3.71 -5.87 -10.65
CA LYS A 27 -4.60 -7.03 -10.69
C LYS A 27 -3.75 -8.28 -10.51
N ILE A 28 -3.99 -8.99 -9.41
CA ILE A 28 -3.41 -10.30 -9.14
C ILE A 28 -4.44 -11.34 -9.53
N ARG A 29 -4.07 -12.33 -10.34
CA ARG A 29 -4.94 -13.41 -10.81
C ARG A 29 -4.23 -14.73 -10.59
N ASP A 30 -4.92 -15.66 -9.94
CA ASP A 30 -4.48 -17.05 -9.74
C ASP A 30 -3.00 -17.16 -9.29
N ASP A 31 -2.61 -16.33 -8.33
CA ASP A 31 -1.21 -16.17 -7.94
C ASP A 31 -0.95 -16.83 -6.58
N GLU A 32 0.02 -17.73 -6.54
CA GLU A 32 0.43 -18.49 -5.35
C GLU A 32 1.68 -17.93 -4.68
N ARG A 33 2.24 -16.80 -5.17
CA ARG A 33 3.49 -16.25 -4.62
C ARG A 33 3.28 -15.85 -3.15
N PRO A 34 4.25 -16.19 -2.27
CA PRO A 34 4.13 -15.87 -0.85
C PRO A 34 4.26 -14.37 -0.57
N ILE A 35 4.94 -13.62 -1.45
CA ILE A 35 5.16 -12.18 -1.30
C ILE A 35 5.02 -11.52 -2.66
N ILE A 36 4.26 -10.42 -2.70
CA ILE A 36 4.11 -9.55 -3.87
C ILE A 36 4.39 -8.12 -3.43
N MET A 37 5.48 -7.53 -3.92
CA MET A 37 5.78 -6.12 -3.69
C MET A 37 4.88 -5.24 -4.55
N LEU A 38 4.20 -4.29 -3.93
CA LEU A 38 3.29 -3.38 -4.61
C LEU A 38 4.00 -2.08 -4.93
N ASP A 39 4.66 -1.49 -3.93
CA ASP A 39 5.20 -0.14 -4.07
C ASP A 39 6.16 0.25 -2.94
N ASP A 40 6.91 1.31 -3.13
CA ASP A 40 7.73 1.98 -2.12
C ASP A 40 7.48 3.50 -2.10
N PHE A 41 7.47 4.10 -0.91
CA PHE A 41 7.15 5.52 -0.74
C PHE A 41 7.88 6.14 0.45
N GLY A 42 8.37 7.37 0.25
CA GLY A 42 8.98 8.19 1.29
C GLY A 42 7.92 8.97 2.07
N PHE A 43 7.59 8.54 3.28
CA PHE A 43 6.63 9.21 4.16
C PHE A 43 7.27 10.29 5.05
N THR A 44 6.50 11.32 5.32
CA THR A 44 6.70 12.29 6.41
C THR A 44 6.00 11.80 7.68
N ASN A 45 6.04 12.58 8.76
CA ASN A 45 5.28 12.30 9.99
C ASN A 45 3.75 12.49 9.81
N ARG A 46 3.31 12.95 8.63
CA ARG A 46 1.92 13.10 8.23
C ARG A 46 1.61 12.28 6.97
N GLY A 47 2.14 11.06 6.92
CA GLY A 47 1.89 10.11 5.85
C GLY A 47 0.49 9.52 5.87
N ARG A 48 0.01 9.13 4.69
CA ARG A 48 -1.28 8.46 4.48
C ARG A 48 -1.13 7.35 3.44
N LEU A 49 -1.67 6.19 3.76
CA LEU A 49 -1.87 5.07 2.85
C LEU A 49 -3.37 4.80 2.75
N GLU A 50 -3.88 4.81 1.54
CA GLU A 50 -5.24 4.39 1.20
C GLU A 50 -5.13 3.10 0.37
N LEU A 51 -5.84 2.04 0.76
CA LEU A 51 -5.93 0.78 0.04
C LEU A 51 -7.39 0.46 -0.25
N ASN A 52 -7.65 0.04 -1.49
CA ASN A 52 -8.95 -0.43 -1.94
C ASN A 52 -8.76 -1.78 -2.63
N ILE A 53 -9.38 -2.81 -2.07
CA ILE A 53 -9.22 -4.18 -2.52
C ILE A 53 -10.59 -4.71 -2.90
N SER A 54 -10.73 -5.21 -4.12
CA SER A 54 -11.98 -5.73 -4.66
C SER A 54 -11.75 -7.06 -5.38
N TRP A 55 -12.83 -7.76 -5.72
CA TRP A 55 -12.78 -9.02 -6.46
C TRP A 55 -11.90 -10.09 -5.82
N ILE A 56 -12.02 -10.24 -4.50
CA ILE A 56 -11.18 -11.17 -3.75
C ILE A 56 -11.70 -12.59 -4.00
N SER A 57 -10.82 -13.46 -4.47
CA SER A 57 -11.07 -14.88 -4.62
C SER A 57 -9.85 -15.65 -4.12
N LEU A 58 -10.11 -16.61 -3.24
CA LEU A 58 -9.10 -17.45 -2.62
C LEU A 58 -9.44 -18.90 -2.98
N SER A 59 -8.51 -19.58 -3.62
CA SER A 59 -8.66 -20.98 -4.00
C SER A 59 -7.55 -21.80 -3.37
N PHE A 60 -7.93 -22.88 -2.69
CA PHE A 60 -7.03 -23.79 -1.99
C PHE A 60 -7.00 -25.13 -2.69
N ARG A 61 -5.81 -25.74 -2.79
CA ARG A 61 -5.70 -27.09 -3.33
C ARG A 61 -6.16 -28.18 -2.35
N ASN A 62 -5.95 -28.01 -1.02
CA ASN A 62 -6.04 -29.15 -0.07
C ASN A 62 -6.63 -28.94 1.35
N ASN A 63 -7.12 -27.77 1.82
CA ASN A 63 -7.77 -27.74 3.15
C ASN A 63 -8.64 -26.49 3.41
N PRO A 64 -9.93 -26.63 3.78
CA PRO A 64 -10.81 -25.49 4.08
C PRO A 64 -10.76 -24.99 5.54
N LEU A 65 -9.91 -25.54 6.41
CA LEU A 65 -9.92 -25.25 7.86
C LEU A 65 -8.90 -24.20 8.33
N LEU A 66 -8.33 -23.40 7.42
CA LEU A 66 -7.29 -22.45 7.80
C LEU A 66 -7.88 -21.09 8.16
N ASP A 67 -7.39 -20.51 9.26
CA ASP A 67 -7.74 -19.15 9.66
C ASP A 67 -7.07 -18.15 8.73
N LEU A 68 -7.84 -17.54 7.83
CA LEU A 68 -7.36 -16.52 6.89
C LEU A 68 -6.92 -15.24 7.63
N SER A 69 -7.45 -15.00 8.84
CA SER A 69 -7.33 -13.73 9.58
C SER A 69 -5.89 -13.30 9.84
N ASN A 70 -4.96 -14.23 9.95
CA ASN A 70 -3.59 -13.92 10.38
C ASN A 70 -2.50 -14.42 9.43
N ASN A 71 -2.87 -15.07 8.32
CA ASN A 71 -1.93 -15.71 7.40
C ASN A 71 -1.86 -15.01 6.04
N VAL A 72 -2.71 -14.03 5.77
CA VAL A 72 -2.78 -13.35 4.47
C VAL A 72 -3.08 -11.88 4.70
N GLY A 73 -2.37 -10.99 4.04
CA GLY A 73 -2.65 -9.56 4.20
C GLY A 73 -1.63 -8.63 3.57
N PHE A 74 -1.85 -7.34 3.79
CA PHE A 74 -0.97 -6.27 3.34
C PHE A 74 -0.12 -5.75 4.49
N PHE A 75 1.14 -5.47 4.18
CA PHE A 75 2.13 -5.01 5.14
C PHE A 75 2.86 -3.79 4.63
N LEU A 76 3.06 -2.84 5.53
CA LEU A 76 3.93 -1.68 5.31
C LEU A 76 5.15 -1.83 6.22
N TYR A 77 6.36 -1.95 5.64
CA TYR A 77 7.61 -2.09 6.41
C TYR A 77 8.65 -1.04 6.01
N ALA A 78 9.64 -0.79 6.87
CA ALA A 78 10.69 0.20 6.62
C ALA A 78 11.81 -0.38 5.74
N HIS A 79 12.20 0.29 4.65
CA HIS A 79 13.22 -0.19 3.71
C HIS A 79 14.62 -0.37 4.33
N ASN A 80 14.89 0.24 5.49
CA ASN A 80 16.17 0.17 6.19
C ASN A 80 16.28 -1.00 7.19
N SER A 81 15.29 -1.89 7.29
CA SER A 81 15.48 -3.18 7.96
C SER A 81 16.31 -4.09 7.06
N SER A 82 17.64 -3.97 7.16
CA SER A 82 18.70 -4.85 6.60
C SER A 82 18.35 -5.66 5.33
N ARG A 83 18.76 -5.14 4.17
CA ARG A 83 18.70 -5.77 2.82
C ARG A 83 19.47 -7.11 2.65
N HIS A 84 19.83 -7.81 3.72
CA HIS A 84 20.60 -9.05 3.66
C HIS A 84 19.76 -10.34 3.68
N THR A 85 18.43 -10.28 3.79
CA THR A 85 17.64 -11.50 4.08
C THR A 85 16.35 -11.67 3.26
N LEU A 86 16.11 -10.91 2.19
CA LEU A 86 14.88 -11.06 1.36
C LEU A 86 14.67 -12.47 0.74
N LYS A 87 15.71 -13.31 0.62
CA LYS A 87 15.59 -14.71 0.17
C LYS A 87 15.31 -15.73 1.29
N SER A 88 15.47 -15.33 2.55
CA SER A 88 15.26 -16.17 3.75
C SER A 88 14.06 -15.69 4.59
N GLU A 89 13.44 -14.58 4.19
CA GLU A 89 12.39 -13.88 4.94
C GLU A 89 10.95 -14.37 4.68
N ALA A 90 10.69 -15.36 3.82
CA ALA A 90 9.34 -15.95 3.75
C ALA A 90 8.90 -16.47 5.14
N ALA A 91 9.82 -17.01 5.92
CA ALA A 91 9.60 -17.40 7.32
C ALA A 91 9.46 -16.21 8.29
N THR A 92 10.01 -15.03 7.95
CA THR A 92 9.96 -13.79 8.74
C THR A 92 8.72 -12.94 8.47
N TYR A 93 8.14 -13.02 7.26
CA TYR A 93 6.85 -12.40 6.93
C TYR A 93 5.65 -13.33 7.13
N CYS A 94 5.92 -14.63 7.25
CA CYS A 94 4.97 -15.63 7.73
C CYS A 94 5.34 -16.25 9.09
N PRO A 95 5.69 -15.48 10.15
CA PRO A 95 5.88 -16.07 11.46
C PRO A 95 4.52 -16.47 12.05
N PRO A 96 4.47 -17.54 12.86
CA PRO A 96 3.33 -17.81 13.73
C PRO A 96 3.07 -16.69 14.76
N GLU A 97 3.89 -15.64 14.81
CA GLU A 97 3.89 -14.53 15.76
C GLU A 97 3.29 -13.22 15.24
N LEU A 98 2.74 -13.19 14.01
CA LEU A 98 1.72 -12.18 13.64
C LEU A 98 0.45 -12.24 14.54
N ARG A 99 0.47 -13.15 15.52
CA ARG A 99 -0.57 -13.47 16.50
C ARG A 99 -0.84 -12.44 17.57
N ARG A 100 0.03 -11.47 17.89
CA ARG A 100 -0.26 -10.43 18.91
C ARG A 100 0.98 -9.57 19.08
N ASP A 101 1.02 -8.39 18.49
CA ASP A 101 1.75 -7.32 19.16
C ASP A 101 1.03 -5.97 19.01
N LYS A 102 0.18 -5.67 19.99
CA LYS A 102 -0.21 -4.29 20.30
C LYS A 102 0.95 -3.69 21.11
N GLY A 103 2.06 -3.42 20.43
CA GLY A 103 3.25 -2.76 20.99
C GLY A 103 4.18 -3.73 21.72
N LYS A 104 5.37 -3.97 21.18
CA LYS A 104 6.58 -3.20 21.55
C LYS A 104 7.87 -3.66 20.86
N ASP A 105 7.87 -4.56 19.87
CA ASP A 105 9.15 -4.97 19.25
C ASP A 105 9.53 -4.19 17.98
N LYS A 106 10.60 -3.41 18.09
CA LYS A 106 11.05 -2.38 17.14
C LYS A 106 11.84 -2.91 15.94
N ILE A 107 11.91 -4.22 15.73
CA ILE A 107 12.85 -4.79 14.73
C ILE A 107 12.17 -5.05 13.38
N HIS A 108 10.86 -5.29 13.36
CA HIS A 108 10.07 -5.36 12.12
C HIS A 108 8.80 -4.52 12.28
N LYS A 109 8.88 -3.24 11.93
CA LYS A 109 7.72 -2.32 11.90
C LYS A 109 6.83 -2.64 10.70
N GLY A 110 6.31 -3.86 10.63
CA GLY A 110 5.32 -4.29 9.65
C GLY A 110 3.93 -4.02 10.18
N LEU A 111 3.19 -3.09 9.59
CA LEU A 111 1.79 -2.89 9.95
C LEU A 111 0.91 -3.87 9.17
N LEU A 112 0.19 -4.76 9.86
CA LEU A 112 -0.85 -5.61 9.27
C LEU A 112 -2.10 -4.77 8.97
N LEU A 113 -2.49 -4.70 7.69
CA LEU A 113 -3.54 -3.79 7.23
C LEU A 113 -4.95 -4.40 7.07
N SER A 114 -5.15 -5.71 7.20
CA SER A 114 -6.49 -6.27 7.47
C SER A 114 -6.41 -7.79 7.70
N PRO A 115 -7.09 -8.32 8.73
CA PRO A 115 -7.40 -9.74 8.86
C PRO A 115 -8.67 -10.17 8.09
N ASN A 116 -9.51 -9.24 7.65
CA ASN A 116 -10.81 -9.56 7.08
C ASN A 116 -10.82 -9.22 5.59
N LEU A 117 -10.35 -10.15 4.75
CA LEU A 117 -10.47 -10.08 3.29
C LEU A 117 -11.95 -10.31 2.90
N SER A 118 -12.80 -9.31 3.14
CA SER A 118 -14.15 -9.29 2.59
C SER A 118 -14.12 -8.70 1.18
N ASN A 119 -15.10 -9.09 0.36
CA ASN A 119 -15.27 -8.46 -0.94
C ASN A 119 -15.50 -6.96 -0.76
N ASN A 120 -14.62 -6.16 -1.38
CA ASN A 120 -14.58 -4.70 -1.33
C ASN A 120 -14.17 -4.17 0.05
N THR A 121 -12.89 -4.30 0.37
CA THR A 121 -12.27 -3.78 1.59
C THR A 121 -11.57 -2.45 1.31
N LEU A 122 -11.89 -1.42 2.10
CA LEU A 122 -11.18 -0.14 2.12
C LEU A 122 -10.37 -0.03 3.42
N VAL A 123 -9.08 0.25 3.32
CA VAL A 123 -8.17 0.43 4.47
C VAL A 123 -7.51 1.79 4.39
N TYR A 124 -7.49 2.49 5.53
CA TYR A 124 -6.80 3.76 5.70
C TYR A 124 -5.76 3.62 6.81
N HIS A 125 -4.53 4.04 6.52
CA HIS A 125 -3.45 4.07 7.50
C HIS A 125 -2.76 5.43 7.55
N ASN A 126 -2.54 5.91 8.77
CA ASN A 126 -1.79 7.11 9.06
C ASN A 126 -0.37 6.72 9.46
N GLU A 127 0.59 6.95 8.56
CA GLU A 127 2.01 6.76 8.86
C GLU A 127 2.53 8.00 9.59
N THR A 128 3.06 7.79 10.79
CA THR A 128 3.56 8.84 11.68
C THR A 128 5.07 8.79 11.84
N ASP A 129 5.72 7.71 11.41
CA ASP A 129 7.14 7.49 11.50
C ASP A 129 7.78 7.71 10.12
N PRO A 130 8.47 8.84 9.91
CA PRO A 130 9.01 9.23 8.62
C PRO A 130 10.01 8.23 8.05
N GLY A 131 10.15 8.24 6.72
CA GLY A 131 11.15 7.47 5.99
C GLY A 131 10.55 6.64 4.86
N HIS A 132 11.43 5.88 4.20
CA HIS A 132 11.03 5.01 3.10
C HIS A 132 10.35 3.74 3.62
N ARG A 133 9.12 3.52 3.15
CA ARG A 133 8.33 2.33 3.42
C ARG A 133 8.11 1.55 2.14
N VAL A 134 7.94 0.25 2.29
CA VAL A 134 7.58 -0.66 1.20
C VAL A 134 6.26 -1.32 1.56
N LEU A 135 5.32 -1.25 0.63
CA LEU A 135 4.03 -1.92 0.69
C LEU A 135 4.12 -3.27 -0.02
N ILE A 136 3.79 -4.33 0.71
CA ILE A 136 3.75 -5.70 0.18
C ILE A 136 2.42 -6.36 0.50
N PHE A 137 2.04 -7.31 -0.34
CA PHE A 137 1.06 -8.33 -0.03
C PHE A 137 1.78 -9.63 0.33
N VAL A 138 1.28 -10.34 1.34
CA VAL A 138 1.83 -11.61 1.82
C VAL A 138 0.74 -12.67 1.83
N ASN A 139 1.09 -13.85 1.32
CA ASN A 139 0.31 -15.07 1.31
C ASN A 139 1.10 -16.17 2.03
N CYS A 140 0.76 -16.43 3.29
CA CYS A 140 1.42 -17.46 4.10
C CYS A 140 0.75 -18.82 4.02
N ILE A 141 -0.20 -19.00 3.10
CA ILE A 141 -0.91 -20.25 2.92
C ILE A 141 -0.34 -20.96 1.71
N GLU A 142 0.43 -22.01 1.98
CA GLU A 142 1.06 -22.81 0.93
C GLU A 142 0.02 -23.39 -0.03
N GLY A 143 0.23 -23.16 -1.33
CA GLY A 143 -0.67 -23.62 -2.40
C GLY A 143 -2.05 -22.97 -2.39
N MET A 144 -2.22 -21.83 -1.71
CA MET A 144 -3.38 -20.96 -1.91
C MET A 144 -3.11 -20.00 -3.06
N ASN A 145 -3.97 -20.01 -4.05
CA ASN A 145 -3.95 -19.02 -5.12
C ASN A 145 -4.88 -17.87 -4.76
N VAL A 146 -4.41 -16.65 -4.98
CA VAL A 146 -5.14 -15.41 -4.71
C VAL A 146 -5.46 -14.71 -6.01
N SER A 147 -6.69 -14.24 -6.13
CA SER A 147 -7.09 -13.27 -7.14
C SER A 147 -7.70 -12.05 -6.46
N MET A 148 -7.23 -10.86 -6.80
CA MET A 148 -7.79 -9.59 -6.30
C MET A 148 -7.38 -8.39 -7.17
N ASP A 149 -8.24 -7.38 -7.20
CA ASP A 149 -7.98 -6.07 -7.79
C ASP A 149 -7.61 -5.11 -6.65
N ILE A 150 -6.41 -4.55 -6.70
CA ILE A 150 -5.89 -3.64 -5.69
C ILE A 150 -5.76 -2.26 -6.31
N GLN A 151 -6.21 -1.23 -5.60
CA GLN A 151 -5.88 0.16 -5.85
C GLN A 151 -5.29 0.75 -4.57
N TRP A 152 -4.26 1.57 -4.70
CA TRP A 152 -3.66 2.23 -3.56
C TRP A 152 -3.20 3.63 -3.89
N ALA A 153 -3.12 4.44 -2.84
CA ALA A 153 -2.53 5.77 -2.88
C ALA A 153 -1.65 5.96 -1.65
N MET A 154 -0.44 6.46 -1.85
CA MET A 154 0.46 6.88 -0.78
C MET A 154 0.77 8.35 -0.98
N TYR A 155 0.60 9.13 0.08
CA TYR A 155 0.83 10.57 0.03
C TYR A 155 1.18 11.13 1.40
N ASN A 156 1.82 12.28 1.39
CA ASN A 156 2.07 13.13 2.55
C ASN A 156 0.99 14.20 2.65
N VAL A 157 0.79 14.75 3.84
CA VAL A 157 -0.11 15.90 4.02
C VAL A 157 0.71 17.11 4.40
N LEU A 158 0.66 18.15 3.57
CA LEU A 158 1.43 19.38 3.76
C LEU A 158 1.00 20.15 5.01
N ASP A 159 1.94 20.91 5.57
CA ASP A 159 1.69 21.79 6.70
C ASP A 159 0.83 22.98 6.29
N GLY A 160 -0.13 23.37 7.14
CA GLY A 160 -1.08 24.44 6.86
C GLY A 160 -2.39 24.00 6.18
N GLY A 161 -2.63 22.70 5.95
CA GLY A 161 -3.91 22.21 5.43
C GLY A 161 -4.06 20.69 5.32
N ASN A 162 -5.10 20.26 4.58
CA ASN A 162 -5.37 18.87 4.18
C ASN A 162 -4.96 18.61 2.71
N VAL A 163 -3.97 19.34 2.22
CA VAL A 163 -3.48 19.19 0.84
C VAL A 163 -2.63 17.92 0.76
N ARG A 164 -3.01 17.03 -0.16
CA ARG A 164 -2.31 15.77 -0.42
C ARG A 164 -1.10 16.04 -1.32
N ASP A 165 0.07 15.59 -0.88
CA ASP A 165 1.31 15.59 -1.65
C ASP A 165 1.68 14.15 -2.00
N TYR A 166 1.46 13.77 -3.25
CA TYR A 166 1.72 12.43 -3.78
C TYR A 166 3.20 12.21 -4.11
N LEU A 167 4.07 13.22 -3.90
CA LEU A 167 5.50 13.05 -4.07
C LEU A 167 6.13 12.44 -2.81
N PRO A 168 7.01 11.43 -2.96
CA PRO A 168 7.75 10.91 -1.83
C PRO A 168 8.77 11.94 -1.33
N VAL A 169 9.17 11.80 -0.07
CA VAL A 169 10.23 12.61 0.53
C VAL A 169 11.50 12.59 -0.33
N GLY A 170 12.04 13.78 -0.62
CA GLY A 170 13.22 13.95 -1.48
C GLY A 170 12.90 14.33 -2.92
N LEU A 171 11.64 14.20 -3.35
CA LEU A 171 11.13 14.69 -4.64
C LEU A 171 10.17 15.87 -4.49
N SER A 172 9.72 16.19 -3.27
CA SER A 172 8.95 17.39 -2.99
C SER A 172 9.82 18.65 -3.08
N VAL A 173 9.28 19.70 -3.70
CA VAL A 173 9.98 20.98 -3.86
C VAL A 173 10.14 21.62 -2.48
N LEU A 174 11.38 21.81 -2.03
CA LEU A 174 11.65 22.52 -0.78
C LEU A 174 11.16 23.97 -0.88
N PRO A 175 10.49 24.52 0.15
CA PRO A 175 10.20 25.95 0.19
C PRO A 175 11.51 26.73 0.21
N ARG A 176 11.56 27.82 -0.57
CA ARG A 176 12.68 28.77 -0.61
C ARG A 176 12.66 29.70 0.59
#